data_AF-A0A1W9HWC8-F1
#
_entry.id   AF-A0A1W9HWC8-F1
#
_cell.length_a   1.000
_cell.length_b   1.000
_cell.length_c   1.000
_cell.angle_alpha   90.00
_cell.angle_beta   90.00
_cell.angle_gamma   90.00
#
_symmetry.space_group_name_H-M   'P 1'
#
loop_
_entity.id
_entity.type
_entity.pdbx_description
1 polymer ?
#
loop_
_entity_poly.entity_id
_entity_poly.type
_entity_poly.pdbx_seq_one_letter_code
_entity_poly.pdbx_strand_id
1 'polypeptide(L)'
;MRLNKEILEHIHTGRYQKAQDLIEKHLEEAADDREKTAIALFHLSWLQHGRGQQLTEIGVATVAQLASLAIDLNDNYVTALALFRRGAISFCKGRLGQAKVDWDNADLLFSKSIEADSYEVVWLKYHLALAIRDLHGYQFAIPKFQEIITLKSCSQDLRYKIIRELFFCYCYLNEYKSAYQCFENLESNSSHINQEIDFQIFRAHLAILKKNYRSARKLVLKAIVSARRLGFGRDRYDFNFHLAYLYAQKNNFKKMRNFISYTTDPIYKLQLFNIALENGDFSVLPEFETLAFDLGITQFIEKAHQHHKSRPGLGSLVVNAKNLTVTFKNRKLLGYGQKEVNFLILLGTSTAVSKIRVTREIFGDNFYEPTYHDPKIYRLVCAVNAAAPFALNRNGNYILNPATRMAVLNTDNEKIKIAAGKIAAAFK
;
A
#
# COMPACT_ATOMS: atom_id res chain seq x y z
N MET A 1 -19.07 -15.48 25.32
CA MET A 1 -18.75 -14.45 26.36
C MET A 1 -18.34 -13.14 25.67
N ARG A 2 -18.66 -11.94 26.18
CA ARG A 2 -18.32 -10.64 25.50
C ARG A 2 -16.95 -10.10 25.95
N LEU A 3 -16.28 -9.29 25.11
CA LEU A 3 -15.01 -8.67 25.49
C LEU A 3 -15.14 -7.77 26.73
N ASN A 4 -14.12 -7.79 27.59
CA ASN A 4 -13.98 -6.84 28.68
C ASN A 4 -13.56 -5.45 28.14
N LYS A 5 -14.48 -4.49 28.21
CA LYS A 5 -14.28 -3.11 27.72
C LYS A 5 -13.21 -2.36 28.50
N GLU A 6 -13.05 -2.62 29.80
CA GLU A 6 -12.07 -1.94 30.65
C GLU A 6 -10.63 -2.20 30.17
N ILE A 7 -10.34 -3.45 29.78
CA ILE A 7 -9.03 -3.82 29.22
C ILE A 7 -8.77 -3.01 27.95
N LEU A 8 -9.74 -2.94 27.04
CA LEU A 8 -9.60 -2.22 25.78
C LEU A 8 -9.43 -0.71 26.01
N GLU A 9 -10.21 -0.12 26.93
CA GLU A 9 -10.07 1.28 27.32
C GLU A 9 -8.68 1.58 27.90
N HIS A 10 -8.13 0.70 28.75
CA HIS A 10 -6.76 0.85 29.24
C HIS A 10 -5.72 0.78 28.12
N ILE A 11 -5.90 -0.11 27.14
CA ILE A 11 -5.00 -0.16 25.98
C ILE A 11 -5.12 1.13 25.15
N HIS A 12 -6.33 1.61 24.89
CA HIS A 12 -6.54 2.80 24.06
C HIS A 12 -6.06 4.10 24.72
N THR A 13 -6.14 4.18 26.05
CA THR A 13 -5.64 5.31 26.85
C THR A 13 -4.15 5.21 27.18
N GLY A 14 -3.45 4.17 26.71
CA GLY A 14 -2.01 3.99 26.92
C GLY A 14 -1.62 3.50 28.32
N ARG A 15 -2.59 3.06 29.12
CA ARG A 15 -2.36 2.45 30.45
C ARG A 15 -1.98 0.98 30.30
N TYR A 16 -0.91 0.73 29.55
CA TYR A 16 -0.53 -0.61 29.10
C TYR A 16 -0.18 -1.57 30.24
N GLN A 17 0.37 -1.08 31.36
CA GLN A 17 0.65 -1.96 32.51
C GLN A 17 -0.66 -2.47 33.13
N LYS A 18 -1.61 -1.58 33.41
CA LYS A 18 -2.92 -1.97 33.95
C LYS A 18 -3.67 -2.94 33.04
N ALA A 19 -3.61 -2.70 31.73
CA ALA A 19 -4.18 -3.63 30.75
C ALA A 19 -3.49 -5.00 30.82
N GLN A 20 -2.16 -5.03 30.95
CA GLN A 20 -1.41 -6.28 31.08
C GLN A 20 -1.80 -7.06 32.34
N ASP A 21 -1.84 -6.40 33.50
CA ASP A 21 -2.19 -7.04 34.78
C ASP A 21 -3.59 -7.69 34.69
N LEU A 22 -4.56 -7.02 34.06
CA LEU A 22 -5.91 -7.56 33.85
C LEU A 22 -5.93 -8.73 32.86
N ILE A 23 -5.12 -8.67 31.80
CA ILE A 23 -5.02 -9.75 30.80
C ILE A 23 -4.36 -10.99 31.41
N GLU A 24 -3.31 -10.83 32.20
CA GLU A 24 -2.62 -11.91 32.88
C GLU A 24 -3.57 -12.63 33.84
N LYS A 25 -4.33 -11.86 34.65
CA LYS A 25 -5.38 -12.42 35.50
C LYS A 25 -6.44 -13.19 34.70
N HIS A 26 -6.89 -12.64 33.56
CA HIS A 26 -7.83 -13.33 32.69
C HIS A 26 -7.26 -14.63 32.09
N LEU A 27 -5.97 -14.67 31.76
CA LEU A 27 -5.31 -15.88 31.27
C LEU A 27 -5.22 -16.96 32.35
N GLU A 28 -4.91 -16.58 33.59
CA GLU A 28 -4.90 -17.50 34.74
C GLU A 28 -6.28 -18.10 35.00
N GLU A 29 -7.33 -17.27 35.02
CA GLU A 29 -8.72 -17.71 35.20
C GLU A 29 -9.26 -18.53 34.01
N ALA A 30 -8.60 -18.45 32.85
CA ALA A 30 -8.99 -19.13 31.62
C ALA A 30 -8.23 -20.43 31.36
N ALA A 31 -7.32 -20.86 32.24
CA ALA A 31 -6.37 -21.95 31.98
C ALA A 31 -7.03 -23.24 31.43
N ASP A 32 -8.23 -23.57 31.90
CA ASP A 32 -8.99 -24.75 31.47
C ASP A 32 -10.15 -24.45 30.49
N ASP A 33 -10.36 -23.17 30.15
CA ASP A 33 -11.44 -22.71 29.28
C ASP A 33 -10.87 -22.12 27.98
N ARG A 34 -11.01 -22.90 26.90
CA ARG A 34 -10.49 -22.55 25.57
C ARG A 34 -11.13 -21.28 25.00
N GLU A 35 -12.44 -21.04 25.24
CA GLU A 35 -13.11 -19.83 24.74
C GLU A 35 -12.57 -18.59 25.48
N LYS A 36 -12.45 -18.67 26.80
CA LYS A 36 -11.87 -17.58 27.60
C LYS A 36 -10.42 -17.31 27.24
N THR A 37 -9.64 -18.37 26.99
CA THR A 37 -8.25 -18.25 26.55
C THR A 37 -8.17 -17.52 25.21
N ALA A 38 -9.04 -17.85 24.25
CA ALA A 38 -9.10 -17.14 22.98
C ALA A 38 -9.44 -15.65 23.15
N ILE A 39 -10.40 -15.31 24.02
CA ILE A 39 -10.73 -13.91 24.33
C ILE A 39 -9.56 -13.18 24.98
N ALA A 40 -8.83 -13.82 25.89
CA ALA A 40 -7.65 -13.23 26.52
C ALA A 40 -6.50 -13.02 25.52
N LEU A 41 -6.27 -13.97 24.60
CA LEU A 41 -5.31 -13.83 23.50
C LEU A 41 -5.68 -12.68 22.54
N PHE A 42 -6.97 -12.47 22.28
CA PHE A 42 -7.43 -11.30 21.53
C PHE A 42 -7.00 -10.00 22.22
N HIS A 43 -7.26 -9.85 23.52
CA HIS A 43 -6.83 -8.67 24.29
C HIS A 43 -5.30 -8.50 24.31
N LEU A 44 -4.57 -9.60 24.50
CA LEU A 44 -3.11 -9.59 24.47
C LEU A 44 -2.58 -9.10 23.12
N SER A 45 -3.14 -9.58 22.01
CA SER A 45 -2.77 -9.12 20.67
C SER A 45 -3.06 -7.63 20.44
N TRP A 46 -4.08 -7.10 21.11
CA TRP A 46 -4.44 -5.68 21.07
C TRP A 46 -3.47 -4.82 21.88
N LEU A 47 -3.07 -5.30 23.07
CA LEU A 47 -2.04 -4.70 23.90
C LEU A 47 -0.69 -4.65 23.16
N GLN A 48 -0.28 -5.75 22.55
CA GLN A 48 0.94 -5.82 21.75
C GLN A 48 0.91 -4.81 20.61
N HIS A 49 -0.23 -4.65 19.93
CA HIS A 49 -0.39 -3.59 18.93
C HIS A 49 -0.27 -2.19 19.54
N GLY A 50 -0.89 -1.94 20.69
CA GLY A 50 -0.74 -0.67 21.42
C GLY A 50 0.73 -0.34 21.76
N ARG A 51 1.54 -1.37 22.02
CA ARG A 51 2.99 -1.24 22.28
C ARG A 51 3.87 -1.23 21.02
N GLY A 52 3.30 -1.35 19.82
CA GLY A 52 4.07 -1.46 18.58
C GLY A 52 4.78 -2.80 18.38
N GLN A 53 4.32 -3.85 19.08
CA GLN A 53 4.92 -5.20 19.08
C GLN A 53 4.17 -6.18 18.16
N GLN A 54 3.15 -5.75 17.42
CA GLN A 54 2.28 -6.64 16.62
C GLN A 54 2.99 -7.38 15.48
N LEU A 55 4.17 -6.90 15.04
CA LEU A 55 4.98 -7.54 14.00
C LEU A 55 6.18 -8.33 14.55
N THR A 56 6.35 -8.37 15.88
CA THR A 56 7.37 -9.21 16.52
C THR A 56 6.98 -10.68 16.47
N GLU A 57 7.95 -11.58 16.68
CA GLU A 57 7.69 -13.03 16.76
C GLU A 57 6.59 -13.36 17.78
N ILE A 58 6.65 -12.71 18.96
CA ILE A 58 5.65 -12.89 20.03
C ILE A 58 4.27 -12.43 19.56
N GLY A 59 4.18 -11.25 18.95
CA GLY A 59 2.90 -10.71 18.46
C GLY A 59 2.26 -11.56 17.37
N VAL A 60 3.06 -12.09 16.45
CA VAL A 60 2.61 -13.00 15.39
C VAL A 60 2.18 -14.35 15.99
N ALA A 61 2.94 -14.88 16.95
CA ALA A 61 2.61 -16.13 17.64
C ALA A 61 1.28 -16.03 18.40
N THR A 62 1.01 -14.92 19.10
CA THR A 62 -0.26 -14.70 19.80
C THR A 62 -1.46 -14.76 18.86
N VAL A 63 -1.39 -14.11 17.69
CA VAL A 63 -2.49 -14.16 16.71
C VAL A 63 -2.61 -15.53 16.05
N ALA A 64 -1.51 -16.25 15.84
CA ALA A 64 -1.53 -17.62 15.33
C ALA A 64 -2.19 -18.58 16.32
N GLN A 65 -1.90 -18.46 17.62
CA GLN A 65 -2.55 -19.25 18.68
C GLN A 65 -4.06 -18.97 18.74
N LEU A 66 -4.45 -17.70 18.67
CA LEU A 66 -5.86 -17.31 18.59
C LEU A 66 -6.56 -17.94 17.38
N ALA A 67 -5.93 -17.94 16.21
CA ALA A 67 -6.48 -18.57 15.01
C ALA A 67 -6.60 -20.10 15.16
N SER A 68 -5.63 -20.76 15.80
CA SER A 68 -5.70 -22.20 16.09
C SER A 68 -6.89 -22.54 16.99
N LEU A 69 -7.07 -21.79 18.08
CA LEU A 69 -8.20 -21.99 18.99
C LEU A 69 -9.55 -21.71 18.30
N ALA A 70 -9.61 -20.73 17.41
CA ALA A 70 -10.83 -20.45 16.64
C ALA A 70 -11.25 -21.65 15.76
N ILE A 71 -10.28 -22.32 15.13
CA ILE A 71 -10.54 -23.53 14.33
C ILE A 71 -11.03 -24.67 15.22
N ASP A 72 -10.36 -24.90 16.35
CA ASP A 72 -10.71 -25.98 17.28
C ASP A 72 -12.10 -25.80 17.91
N LEU A 73 -12.45 -24.56 18.26
CA LEU A 73 -13.74 -24.22 18.87
C LEU A 73 -14.89 -24.23 17.87
N ASN A 74 -14.61 -24.03 16.58
CA ASN A 74 -15.61 -23.87 15.52
C ASN A 74 -16.70 -22.84 15.89
N ASP A 75 -16.30 -21.76 16.57
CA ASP A 75 -17.18 -20.70 17.03
C ASP A 75 -17.07 -19.46 16.13
N ASN A 76 -18.20 -18.93 15.69
CA ASN A 76 -18.24 -17.78 14.77
C ASN A 76 -17.64 -16.52 15.40
N TYR A 77 -17.89 -16.27 16.69
CA TYR A 77 -17.40 -15.07 17.37
C TYR A 77 -15.88 -15.13 17.56
N VAL A 78 -15.34 -16.26 18.02
CA VAL A 78 -13.90 -16.45 18.18
C VAL A 78 -13.19 -16.41 16.82
N THR A 79 -13.80 -16.99 15.78
CA THR A 79 -13.27 -16.90 14.40
C THR A 79 -13.25 -15.45 13.91
N ALA A 80 -14.30 -14.68 14.17
CA ALA A 80 -14.33 -13.25 13.84
C ALA A 80 -13.24 -12.46 14.55
N LEU A 81 -13.00 -12.71 15.84
CA LEU A 81 -11.91 -12.11 16.62
C LEU A 81 -10.53 -12.45 16.03
N ALA A 82 -10.31 -13.72 15.67
CA ALA A 82 -9.05 -14.16 15.05
C ALA A 82 -8.80 -13.47 13.70
N LEU A 83 -9.82 -13.43 12.83
CA LEU A 83 -9.76 -12.76 11.54
C LEU A 83 -9.52 -11.25 11.69
N PHE A 84 -10.16 -10.62 12.68
CA PHE A 84 -9.93 -9.21 12.98
C PHE A 84 -8.44 -8.94 13.24
N ARG A 85 -7.81 -9.71 14.13
CA ARG A 85 -6.39 -9.51 14.48
C ARG A 85 -5.45 -9.90 13.35
N ARG A 86 -5.77 -10.95 12.59
CA ARG A 86 -5.01 -11.33 11.38
C ARG A 86 -5.02 -10.22 10.33
N GLY A 87 -6.17 -9.59 10.11
CA GLY A 87 -6.29 -8.44 9.22
C GLY A 87 -5.44 -7.25 9.67
N ALA A 88 -5.34 -7.00 10.99
CA ALA A 88 -4.46 -5.96 11.53
C ALA A 88 -2.97 -6.21 11.27
N ILE A 89 -2.52 -7.48 11.40
CA ILE A 89 -1.15 -7.85 11.01
C ILE A 89 -0.93 -7.65 9.51
N SER A 90 -1.85 -8.10 8.67
CA SER A 90 -1.78 -7.92 7.22
C SER A 90 -1.70 -6.45 6.84
N PHE A 91 -2.50 -5.60 7.49
CA PHE A 91 -2.49 -4.15 7.30
C PHE A 91 -1.13 -3.54 7.64
N CYS A 92 -0.57 -3.87 8.82
CA CYS A 92 0.77 -3.40 9.22
C CYS A 92 1.90 -3.90 8.31
N LYS A 93 1.71 -5.03 7.61
CA LYS A 93 2.64 -5.54 6.60
C LYS A 93 2.46 -4.92 5.22
N GLY A 94 1.53 -3.97 5.06
CA GLY A 94 1.19 -3.36 3.77
C GLY A 94 0.35 -4.25 2.85
N ARG A 95 -0.15 -5.40 3.33
CA ARG A 95 -0.99 -6.34 2.58
C ARG A 95 -2.46 -5.93 2.67
N LEU A 96 -2.78 -4.76 2.13
CA LEU A 96 -4.09 -4.11 2.30
C LEU A 96 -5.27 -4.95 1.75
N GLY A 97 -5.09 -5.61 0.60
CA GLY A 97 -6.13 -6.49 0.04
C GLY A 97 -6.46 -7.66 0.98
N GLN A 98 -5.44 -8.30 1.54
CA GLN A 98 -5.64 -9.39 2.51
C GLN A 98 -6.27 -8.88 3.80
N ALA A 99 -5.83 -7.72 4.30
CA ALA A 99 -6.41 -7.10 5.50
C ALA A 99 -7.91 -6.86 5.33
N LYS A 100 -8.31 -6.31 4.17
CA LYS A 100 -9.72 -6.08 3.84
C LYS A 100 -10.51 -7.40 3.80
N VAL A 101 -10.00 -8.43 3.11
CA VAL A 101 -10.67 -9.74 3.03
C VAL A 101 -10.86 -10.35 4.42
N ASP A 102 -9.83 -10.30 5.28
CA ASP A 102 -9.93 -10.80 6.65
C ASP A 102 -10.98 -10.04 7.46
N TRP A 103 -11.02 -8.71 7.32
CA TRP A 103 -11.98 -7.87 8.03
C TRP A 103 -13.42 -7.97 7.50
N ASP A 104 -13.62 -8.11 6.19
CA ASP A 104 -14.96 -8.35 5.62
C ASP A 104 -15.51 -9.70 6.12
N ASN A 105 -14.65 -10.73 6.17
CA ASN A 105 -15.04 -12.04 6.72
C ASN A 105 -15.35 -11.97 8.22
N ALA A 106 -14.57 -11.19 8.98
CA ALA A 106 -14.85 -10.96 10.40
C ALA A 106 -16.20 -10.24 10.60
N ASP A 107 -16.52 -9.24 9.78
CA ASP A 107 -17.79 -8.48 9.85
C ASP A 107 -18.99 -9.41 9.56
N LEU A 108 -18.88 -10.26 8.54
CA LEU A 108 -19.88 -11.26 8.21
C LEU A 108 -20.12 -12.23 9.37
N LEU A 109 -19.07 -12.68 10.06
CA LEU A 109 -19.21 -13.59 11.21
C LEU A 109 -19.74 -12.87 12.46
N PHE A 110 -19.35 -11.62 12.71
CA PHE A 110 -19.91 -10.83 13.79
C PHE A 110 -21.41 -10.59 13.61
N SER A 111 -21.87 -10.28 12.39
CA SER A 111 -23.30 -10.10 12.10
C SER A 111 -24.17 -11.32 12.43
N LYS A 112 -23.57 -12.52 12.51
CA LYS A 112 -24.25 -13.77 12.86
C LYS A 112 -24.16 -14.12 14.35
N SER A 113 -23.29 -13.45 15.10
CA SER A 113 -22.91 -13.87 16.47
C SER A 113 -23.19 -12.81 17.53
N ILE A 114 -23.20 -11.53 17.17
CA ILE A 114 -23.35 -10.43 18.11
C ILE A 114 -24.17 -9.28 17.51
N GLU A 115 -24.54 -8.32 18.37
CA GLU A 115 -25.21 -7.10 17.96
C GLU A 115 -24.33 -6.25 17.03
N ALA A 116 -24.96 -5.67 16.00
CA ALA A 116 -24.30 -4.84 14.99
C ALA A 116 -23.67 -3.54 15.56
N ASP A 117 -24.10 -3.09 16.74
CA ASP A 117 -23.58 -1.92 17.45
C ASP A 117 -22.83 -2.35 18.73
N SER A 118 -21.94 -3.32 18.61
CA SER A 118 -21.03 -3.78 19.66
C SER A 118 -19.65 -3.12 19.52
N TYR A 119 -18.89 -3.07 20.60
CA TYR A 119 -17.59 -2.37 20.63
C TYR A 119 -16.62 -2.90 19.57
N GLU A 120 -16.55 -4.22 19.43
CA GLU A 120 -15.71 -4.97 18.51
C GLU A 120 -16.05 -4.66 17.06
N VAL A 121 -17.35 -4.63 16.74
CA VAL A 121 -17.84 -4.32 15.38
C VAL A 121 -17.55 -2.88 15.02
N VAL A 122 -17.75 -1.93 15.93
CA VAL A 122 -17.47 -0.52 15.67
C VAL A 122 -15.97 -0.32 15.39
N TRP A 123 -15.08 -0.96 16.15
CA TRP A 123 -13.64 -0.92 15.88
C TRP A 123 -13.27 -1.63 14.58
N LEU A 124 -13.88 -2.77 14.26
CA LEU A 124 -13.66 -3.46 12.99
C LEU A 124 -14.07 -2.57 11.81
N LYS A 125 -15.24 -1.93 11.87
CA LYS A 125 -15.72 -0.97 10.87
C LYS A 125 -14.73 0.19 10.68
N TYR A 126 -14.13 0.71 11.76
CA TYR A 126 -13.08 1.72 11.67
C TYR A 126 -11.85 1.23 10.90
N HIS A 127 -11.40 0.00 11.15
CA HIS A 127 -10.28 -0.60 10.42
C HIS A 127 -10.62 -0.84 8.94
N LEU A 128 -11.83 -1.31 8.64
CA LEU A 128 -12.33 -1.41 7.27
C LEU A 128 -12.35 -0.05 6.56
N ALA A 129 -12.80 1.02 7.24
CA ALA A 129 -12.78 2.37 6.69
C ALA A 129 -11.35 2.86 6.39
N LEU A 130 -10.36 2.52 7.23
CA LEU A 130 -8.95 2.77 6.97
C LEU A 130 -8.42 1.99 5.75
N ALA A 131 -8.75 0.70 5.63
CA ALA A 131 -8.37 -0.08 4.44
C ALA A 131 -9.02 0.48 3.17
N ILE A 132 -10.29 0.88 3.23
CA ILE A 132 -11.00 1.50 2.11
C ILE A 132 -10.33 2.82 1.72
N ARG A 133 -9.91 3.63 2.69
CA ARG A 133 -9.17 4.88 2.45
C ARG A 133 -7.91 4.63 1.63
N ASP A 134 -7.15 3.59 2.01
CA ASP A 134 -5.85 3.31 1.39
C ASP A 134 -5.96 2.55 0.06
N LEU A 135 -7.02 1.76 -0.14
CA LEU A 135 -7.26 0.98 -1.37
C LEU A 135 -8.04 1.74 -2.45
N HIS A 136 -9.05 2.52 -2.04
CA HIS A 136 -10.04 3.11 -2.95
C HIS A 136 -10.01 4.64 -2.91
N GLY A 137 -9.40 5.23 -1.89
CA GLY A 137 -9.24 6.66 -1.73
C GLY A 137 -10.24 7.30 -0.78
N TYR A 138 -10.02 8.59 -0.53
CA TYR A 138 -10.70 9.34 0.54
C TYR A 138 -12.22 9.46 0.32
N GLN A 139 -12.68 9.64 -0.92
CA GLN A 139 -14.11 9.81 -1.22
C GLN A 139 -14.94 8.58 -0.79
N PHE A 140 -14.38 7.37 -0.89
CA PHE A 140 -15.06 6.14 -0.50
C PHE A 140 -14.99 5.89 1.02
N ALA A 141 -13.95 6.37 1.69
CA ALA A 141 -13.75 6.20 3.12
C ALA A 141 -14.59 7.15 3.98
N ILE A 142 -14.81 8.39 3.52
CA ILE A 142 -15.61 9.40 4.23
C ILE A 142 -16.99 8.88 4.67
N PRO A 143 -17.85 8.32 3.80
CA PRO A 143 -19.17 7.84 4.21
C PRO A 143 -19.06 6.69 5.23
N LYS A 144 -18.02 5.86 5.16
CA LYS A 144 -17.78 4.78 6.12
C LYS A 144 -17.39 5.32 7.50
N PHE A 145 -16.55 6.34 7.54
CA PHE A 145 -16.24 7.03 8.81
C PHE A 145 -17.45 7.73 9.42
N GLN A 146 -18.27 8.40 8.59
CA GLN A 146 -19.49 9.07 9.05
C GLN A 146 -20.50 8.09 9.63
N GLU A 147 -20.69 6.92 9.00
CA GLU A 147 -21.54 5.83 9.52
C GLU A 147 -21.12 5.42 10.94
N ILE A 148 -19.82 5.31 11.22
CA ILE A 148 -19.33 4.82 12.52
C ILE A 148 -19.60 5.82 13.64
N ILE A 149 -19.59 7.13 13.37
CA ILE A 149 -19.83 8.17 14.38
C ILE A 149 -21.27 8.13 14.90
N THR A 150 -22.23 7.64 14.10
CA THR A 150 -23.64 7.57 14.50
C THR A 150 -23.95 6.35 15.38
N LEU A 151 -23.02 5.40 15.49
CA LEU A 151 -23.16 4.20 16.32
C LEU A 151 -23.05 4.52 17.82
N LYS A 152 -23.87 3.85 18.65
CA LYS A 152 -23.93 4.10 20.10
C LYS A 152 -22.69 3.56 20.82
N SER A 153 -22.14 2.44 20.35
CA SER A 153 -20.90 1.86 20.91
C SER A 153 -19.63 2.56 20.45
N CYS A 154 -19.75 3.65 19.66
CA CYS A 154 -18.63 4.50 19.30
C CYS A 154 -18.16 5.35 20.50
N SER A 155 -17.10 4.86 21.15
CA SER A 155 -16.43 5.51 22.27
C SER A 155 -15.87 6.89 21.90
N GLN A 156 -15.67 7.76 22.90
CA GLN A 156 -15.12 9.10 22.68
C GLN A 156 -13.73 9.06 22.04
N ASP A 157 -12.88 8.12 22.46
CA ASP A 157 -11.54 7.93 21.88
C ASP A 157 -11.62 7.54 20.40
N LEU A 158 -12.56 6.66 20.04
CA LEU A 158 -12.76 6.27 18.65
C LEU A 158 -13.36 7.41 17.82
N ARG A 159 -14.31 8.18 18.37
CA ARG A 159 -14.85 9.40 17.72
C ARG A 159 -13.73 10.37 17.41
N TYR A 160 -12.82 10.62 18.36
CA TYR A 160 -11.66 11.48 18.13
C TYR A 160 -10.80 10.96 16.96
N LYS A 161 -10.48 9.66 16.94
CA LYS A 161 -9.71 9.05 15.84
C LYS A 161 -10.44 9.21 14.50
N ILE A 162 -11.73 8.96 14.45
CA ILE A 162 -12.51 9.06 13.21
C ILE A 162 -12.56 10.51 12.71
N ILE A 163 -12.83 11.48 13.58
CA ILE A 163 -12.89 12.89 13.18
C ILE A 163 -11.51 13.37 12.70
N ARG A 164 -10.43 12.88 13.32
CA ARG A 164 -9.06 13.11 12.83
C ARG A 164 -8.85 12.54 11.42
N GLU A 165 -9.29 11.31 11.16
CA GLU A 165 -9.17 10.72 9.82
C GLU A 165 -10.00 11.48 8.78
N LEU A 166 -11.23 11.88 9.14
CA LEU A 166 -12.08 12.73 8.31
C LEU A 166 -11.41 14.08 7.99
N PHE A 167 -10.80 14.72 9.00
CA PHE A 167 -10.04 15.96 8.81
C PHE A 167 -8.98 15.81 7.71
N PHE A 168 -8.18 14.74 7.75
CA PHE A 168 -7.14 14.50 6.74
C PHE A 168 -7.72 14.14 5.38
N CYS A 169 -8.78 13.31 5.32
CA CYS A 169 -9.50 13.02 4.09
C CYS A 169 -9.95 14.32 3.41
N TYR A 170 -10.60 15.23 4.14
CA TYR A 170 -11.03 16.51 3.60
C TYR A 170 -9.87 17.42 3.20
N CYS A 171 -8.76 17.42 3.95
CA CYS A 171 -7.56 18.16 3.54
C CYS A 171 -7.00 17.65 2.21
N TYR A 172 -6.93 16.34 2.02
CA TYR A 172 -6.38 15.76 0.79
C TYR A 172 -7.32 15.86 -0.41
N LEU A 173 -8.61 16.05 -0.18
CA LEU A 173 -9.60 16.40 -1.20
C LEU A 173 -9.70 17.91 -1.46
N ASN A 174 -8.91 18.74 -0.78
CA ASN A 174 -8.97 20.20 -0.83
C ASN A 174 -10.31 20.80 -0.36
N GLU A 175 -11.05 20.09 0.50
CA GLU A 175 -12.34 20.52 1.05
C GLU A 175 -12.16 21.34 2.34
N TYR A 176 -11.77 22.61 2.20
CA TYR A 176 -11.45 23.47 3.35
C TYR A 176 -12.58 23.58 4.38
N LYS A 177 -13.84 23.76 3.93
CA LYS A 177 -14.98 23.97 4.83
C LYS A 177 -15.21 22.73 5.71
N SER A 178 -15.23 21.55 5.11
CA SER A 178 -15.40 20.26 5.79
C SER A 178 -14.23 19.99 6.75
N ALA A 179 -12.99 20.21 6.31
CA ALA A 179 -11.80 20.06 7.16
C ALA A 179 -11.84 21.01 8.37
N TYR A 180 -12.26 22.27 8.16
CA TYR A 180 -12.37 23.26 9.24
C TYR A 180 -13.44 22.86 10.26
N GLN A 181 -14.59 22.34 9.82
CA GLN A 181 -15.63 21.83 10.73
C GLN A 181 -15.12 20.64 11.57
N CYS A 182 -14.35 19.71 10.99
CA CYS A 182 -13.71 18.65 11.75
C CYS A 182 -12.74 19.22 12.79
N PHE A 183 -11.94 20.23 12.42
CA PHE A 183 -11.02 20.88 13.34
C PHE A 183 -11.75 21.56 14.52
N GLU A 184 -12.83 22.31 14.29
CA GLU A 184 -13.63 22.94 15.35
C GLU A 184 -14.24 21.90 16.30
N ASN A 185 -14.70 20.75 15.76
CA ASN A 185 -15.20 19.66 16.58
C ASN A 185 -14.09 19.06 17.47
N LEU A 186 -12.91 18.83 16.91
CA LEU A 186 -11.76 18.33 17.67
C LEU A 186 -11.35 19.34 18.76
N GLU A 187 -11.30 20.63 18.45
CA GLU A 187 -10.92 21.70 19.40
C GLU A 187 -11.91 21.84 20.56
N SER A 188 -13.20 21.63 20.31
CA SER A 188 -14.24 21.76 21.35
C SER A 188 -14.41 20.52 22.24
N ASN A 189 -14.14 19.31 21.73
CA ASN A 189 -14.59 18.07 22.38
C ASN A 189 -13.47 17.11 22.82
N SER A 190 -12.21 17.47 22.64
CA SER A 190 -11.08 16.62 23.07
C SER A 190 -10.31 17.24 24.22
N SER A 191 -9.85 16.41 25.16
CA SER A 191 -8.84 16.77 26.15
C SER A 191 -7.91 15.58 26.32
N HIS A 192 -6.70 15.67 25.76
CA HIS A 192 -5.66 14.66 25.96
C HIS A 192 -4.30 15.33 26.01
N ILE A 193 -3.36 14.68 26.71
CA ILE A 193 -2.06 15.26 27.10
C ILE A 193 -1.19 15.71 25.90
N ASN A 194 -1.53 15.26 24.69
CA ASN A 194 -0.80 15.49 23.44
C ASN A 194 -1.51 16.40 22.44
N GLN A 195 -2.69 16.91 22.80
CA GLN A 195 -3.60 17.62 21.92
C GLN A 195 -2.95 18.83 21.23
N GLU A 196 -2.01 19.52 21.90
CA GLU A 196 -1.32 20.67 21.31
C GLU A 196 -0.44 20.29 20.10
N ILE A 197 0.16 19.09 20.09
CA ILE A 197 0.94 18.62 18.92
C ILE A 197 -0.02 18.37 17.75
N ASP A 198 -1.11 17.64 18.01
CA ASP A 198 -2.13 17.33 17.02
C ASP A 198 -2.72 18.62 16.41
N PHE A 199 -3.04 19.60 17.25
CA PHE A 199 -3.61 20.87 16.80
C PHE A 199 -2.62 21.74 16.02
N GLN A 200 -1.34 21.69 16.35
CA GLN A 200 -0.31 22.32 15.52
C GLN A 200 -0.24 21.67 14.13
N ILE A 201 -0.38 20.35 14.04
CA ILE A 201 -0.45 19.64 12.76
C ILE A 201 -1.74 20.00 12.00
N PHE A 202 -2.91 19.97 12.63
CA PHE A 202 -4.17 20.31 11.95
C PHE A 202 -4.18 21.75 11.45
N ARG A 203 -3.75 22.71 12.27
CA ARG A 203 -3.59 24.11 11.86
C ARG A 203 -2.60 24.25 10.71
N ALA A 204 -1.55 23.41 10.65
CA ALA A 204 -0.62 23.41 9.52
C ALA A 204 -1.30 22.98 8.22
N HIS A 205 -2.12 21.92 8.24
CA HIS A 205 -2.87 21.47 7.06
C HIS A 205 -3.93 22.47 6.62
N LEU A 206 -4.66 23.11 7.55
CA LEU A 206 -5.56 24.22 7.22
C LEU A 206 -4.81 25.41 6.59
N ALA A 207 -3.60 25.72 7.07
CA ALA A 207 -2.75 26.73 6.47
C ALA A 207 -2.26 26.33 5.06
N ILE A 208 -2.01 25.04 4.81
CA ILE A 208 -1.68 24.51 3.46
C ILE A 208 -2.85 24.71 2.50
N LEU A 209 -4.08 24.39 2.91
CA LEU A 209 -5.30 24.60 2.10
C LEU A 209 -5.48 26.08 1.73
N LYS A 210 -5.20 26.97 2.68
CA LYS A 210 -5.19 28.44 2.47
C LYS A 210 -3.95 28.94 1.70
N LYS A 211 -3.08 28.05 1.22
CA LYS A 211 -1.81 28.37 0.54
C LYS A 211 -0.86 29.25 1.38
N ASN A 212 -1.03 29.28 2.71
CA ASN A 212 -0.15 29.95 3.66
C ASN A 212 0.98 29.00 4.12
N TYR A 213 1.87 28.67 3.19
CA TYR A 213 2.94 27.70 3.42
C TYR A 213 3.96 28.14 4.47
N ARG A 214 4.15 29.46 4.68
CA ARG A 214 5.05 29.98 5.72
C ARG A 214 4.52 29.67 7.11
N SER A 215 3.22 29.90 7.33
CA SER A 215 2.56 29.57 8.58
C SER A 215 2.54 28.06 8.80
N ALA A 216 2.17 27.29 7.78
CA ALA A 216 2.15 25.83 7.85
C ALA A 216 3.51 25.26 8.28
N ARG A 217 4.62 25.72 7.67
CA ARG A 217 5.97 25.30 8.07
C ARG A 217 6.26 25.61 9.53
N LYS A 218 5.94 26.83 9.98
CA LYS A 218 6.17 27.26 11.38
C LYS A 218 5.42 26.35 12.36
N LEU A 219 4.19 25.97 12.01
CA LEU A 219 3.35 25.09 12.83
C LEU A 219 3.90 23.66 12.91
N VAL A 220 4.32 23.06 11.80
CA VAL A 220 4.95 21.72 11.82
C VAL A 220 6.25 21.74 12.63
N LEU A 221 7.08 22.77 12.50
CA LEU A 221 8.32 22.89 13.29
C LEU A 221 8.03 23.08 14.78
N LYS A 222 6.98 23.83 15.15
CA LYS A 222 6.53 23.92 16.54
C LYS A 222 6.07 22.55 17.07
N ALA A 223 5.37 21.76 16.26
CA ALA A 223 4.91 20.43 16.64
C ALA A 223 6.09 19.51 16.95
N ILE A 224 7.14 19.56 16.14
CA ILE A 224 8.39 18.81 16.37
C ILE A 224 9.05 19.21 17.69
N VAL A 225 9.14 20.51 17.97
CA VAL A 225 9.75 21.00 19.23
C VAL A 225 8.93 20.55 20.44
N SER A 226 7.60 20.65 20.35
CA SER A 226 6.67 20.21 21.40
C SER A 226 6.81 18.70 21.65
N ALA A 227 6.86 17.89 20.60
CA ALA A 227 7.04 16.44 20.71
C ALA A 227 8.37 16.06 21.37
N ARG A 228 9.47 16.71 21.00
CA ARG A 228 10.78 16.48 21.63
C ARG A 228 10.77 16.84 23.11
N ARG A 229 10.14 17.96 23.47
CA ARG A 229 10.01 18.39 24.88
C ARG A 229 9.23 17.39 25.72
N LEU A 230 8.23 16.73 25.13
CA LEU A 230 7.43 15.69 25.78
C LEU A 230 8.04 14.29 25.70
N GLY A 231 9.26 14.15 25.16
CA GLY A 231 9.95 12.86 25.06
C GLY A 231 9.36 11.90 24.03
N PHE A 232 8.54 12.38 23.08
CA PHE A 232 8.05 11.53 22.01
C PHE A 232 9.13 11.25 20.97
N GLY A 233 9.18 9.98 20.53
CA GLY A 233 10.04 9.55 19.42
C GLY A 233 9.73 10.32 18.13
N ARG A 234 10.74 10.44 17.27
CA ARG A 234 10.68 11.22 16.01
C ARG A 234 9.57 10.76 15.07
N ASP A 235 9.23 9.47 15.13
CA ASP A 235 8.34 8.82 14.16
C ASP A 235 6.88 8.75 14.63
N ARG A 236 6.57 9.08 15.89
CA ARG A 236 5.20 8.98 16.43
C ARG A 236 4.16 9.82 15.68
N TYR A 237 4.59 10.93 15.09
CA TYR A 237 3.74 11.92 14.42
C TYR A 237 4.08 12.08 12.94
N ASP A 238 4.93 11.22 12.38
CA ASP A 238 5.31 11.26 10.96
C ASP A 238 5.67 12.67 10.45
N PHE A 239 6.44 13.44 11.25
CA PHE A 239 6.72 14.84 10.92
C PHE A 239 7.39 15.03 9.54
N ASN A 240 8.16 14.03 9.11
CA ASN A 240 8.75 13.99 7.78
C ASN A 240 7.68 13.97 6.68
N PHE A 241 6.61 13.18 6.85
CA PHE A 241 5.49 13.15 5.93
C PHE A 241 4.78 14.51 5.86
N HIS A 242 4.51 15.15 7.00
CA HIS A 242 3.87 16.47 7.01
C HIS A 242 4.71 17.56 6.33
N LEU A 243 6.04 17.52 6.51
CA LEU A 243 6.97 18.40 5.79
C LEU A 243 7.02 18.07 4.29
N ALA A 244 7.04 16.80 3.92
CA ALA A 244 7.00 16.37 2.53
C ALA A 244 5.71 16.84 1.85
N TYR A 245 4.56 16.64 2.49
CA TYR A 245 3.25 17.07 2.00
C TYR A 245 3.18 18.60 1.81
N LEU A 246 3.69 19.38 2.77
CA LEU A 246 3.83 20.83 2.64
C LEU A 246 4.61 21.23 1.38
N TYR A 247 5.74 20.57 1.12
CA TYR A 247 6.57 20.89 -0.04
C TYR A 247 5.99 20.37 -1.35
N ALA A 248 5.30 19.23 -1.34
CA ALA A 248 4.52 18.72 -2.46
C ALA A 248 3.45 19.73 -2.87
N GLN A 249 2.66 20.22 -1.91
CA GLN A 249 1.61 21.23 -2.12
C GLN A 249 2.15 22.60 -2.56
N LYS A 250 3.44 22.87 -2.34
CA LYS A 250 4.15 24.06 -2.84
C LYS A 250 4.82 23.81 -4.21
N ASN A 251 4.60 22.67 -4.84
CA ASN A 251 5.26 22.23 -6.08
C ASN A 251 6.81 22.25 -5.98
N ASN A 252 7.36 22.03 -4.77
CA ASN A 252 8.79 21.93 -4.54
C ASN A 252 9.19 20.47 -4.31
N PHE A 253 9.12 19.67 -5.37
CA PHE A 253 9.33 18.23 -5.32
C PHE A 253 10.77 17.83 -4.94
N LYS A 254 11.76 18.68 -5.26
CA LYS A 254 13.14 18.51 -4.78
C LYS A 254 13.19 18.52 -3.25
N LYS A 255 12.56 19.49 -2.59
CA LYS A 255 12.52 19.55 -1.12
C LYS A 255 11.63 18.46 -0.54
N MET A 256 10.50 18.13 -1.18
CA MET A 256 9.66 17.00 -0.77
C MET A 256 10.47 15.71 -0.66
N ARG A 257 11.27 15.37 -1.69
CA ARG A 257 12.10 14.16 -1.71
C ARG A 257 13.13 14.10 -0.58
N ASN A 258 13.62 15.23 -0.07
CA ASN A 258 14.54 15.25 1.07
C ASN A 258 13.91 14.75 2.38
N PHE A 259 12.57 14.70 2.46
CA PHE A 259 11.83 14.20 3.63
C PHE A 259 11.25 12.81 3.40
N ILE A 260 11.47 12.20 2.23
CA ILE A 260 11.07 10.83 1.91
C ILE A 260 12.32 9.95 1.95
N SER A 261 12.22 8.77 2.53
CA SER A 261 13.29 7.78 2.57
C SER A 261 12.76 6.38 2.21
N TYR A 262 13.63 5.36 2.29
CA TYR A 262 13.22 3.97 2.11
C TYR A 262 12.40 3.43 3.29
N THR A 263 12.47 4.06 4.47
CA THR A 263 11.67 3.70 5.65
C THR A 263 10.37 4.49 5.76
N THR A 264 10.11 5.43 4.84
CA THR A 264 8.84 6.15 4.80
C THR A 264 7.73 5.17 4.46
N ASP A 265 6.60 5.29 5.16
CA ASP A 265 5.41 4.50 4.89
C ASP A 265 5.09 4.49 3.38
N PRO A 266 4.97 3.30 2.76
CA PRO A 266 4.83 3.18 1.32
C PRO A 266 3.52 3.78 0.80
N ILE A 267 2.44 3.82 1.59
CA ILE A 267 1.18 4.47 1.24
C ILE A 267 1.34 5.98 1.22
N TYR A 268 1.97 6.55 2.24
CA TYR A 268 2.27 7.98 2.27
C TYR A 268 3.16 8.42 1.11
N LYS A 269 4.11 7.56 0.74
CA LYS A 269 4.98 7.80 -0.41
C LYS A 269 4.19 7.80 -1.72
N LEU A 270 3.30 6.83 -1.94
CA LEU A 270 2.38 6.82 -3.09
C LEU A 270 1.52 8.09 -3.15
N GLN A 271 0.97 8.53 -2.02
CA GLN A 271 0.15 9.74 -1.96
C GLN A 271 0.96 11.00 -2.37
N LEU A 272 2.20 11.14 -1.88
CA LEU A 272 3.08 12.26 -2.22
C LEU A 272 3.49 12.23 -3.70
N PHE A 273 3.80 11.05 -4.23
CA PHE A 273 4.12 10.87 -5.65
C PHE A 273 2.93 11.15 -6.55
N ASN A 274 1.73 10.73 -6.16
CA ASN A 274 0.51 11.07 -6.89
C ASN A 274 0.32 12.59 -7.00
N ILE A 275 0.52 13.34 -5.91
CA ILE A 275 0.48 14.82 -5.93
C ILE A 275 1.52 15.37 -6.92
N ALA A 276 2.75 14.84 -6.90
CA ALA A 276 3.81 15.28 -7.79
C ALA A 276 3.47 15.01 -9.27
N LEU A 277 2.92 13.83 -9.58
CA LEU A 277 2.49 13.43 -10.92
C LEU A 277 1.33 14.27 -11.43
N GLU A 278 0.31 14.53 -10.60
CA GLU A 278 -0.82 15.42 -10.91
C GLU A 278 -0.37 16.87 -11.20
N ASN A 279 0.77 17.28 -10.64
CA ASN A 279 1.39 18.59 -10.88
C ASN A 279 2.53 18.54 -11.93
N GLY A 280 2.68 17.43 -12.66
CA GLY A 280 3.57 17.31 -13.81
C GLY A 280 5.02 16.89 -13.52
N ASP A 281 5.39 16.50 -12.30
CA ASP A 281 6.70 15.92 -12.00
C ASP A 281 6.72 14.40 -12.24
N PHE A 282 6.94 14.02 -13.48
CA PHE A 282 7.07 12.61 -13.90
C PHE A 282 8.39 11.93 -13.48
N SER A 283 9.27 12.61 -12.72
CA SER A 283 10.52 11.98 -12.25
C SER A 283 10.30 10.86 -11.24
N VAL A 284 9.15 10.87 -10.54
CA VAL A 284 8.78 9.85 -9.55
C VAL A 284 7.97 8.69 -10.14
N LEU A 285 7.56 8.77 -11.42
CA LEU A 285 6.67 7.79 -12.04
C LEU A 285 7.18 6.34 -11.95
N PRO A 286 8.47 6.02 -12.24
CA PRO A 286 8.93 4.63 -12.18
C PRO A 286 8.81 4.04 -10.77
N GLU A 287 9.15 4.84 -9.75
CA GLU A 287 9.08 4.39 -8.36
C GLU A 287 7.62 4.29 -7.87
N PHE A 288 6.76 5.19 -8.33
CA PHE A 288 5.31 5.12 -8.09
C PHE A 288 4.69 3.86 -8.71
N GLU A 289 5.06 3.52 -9.95
CA GLU A 289 4.63 2.28 -10.62
C GLU A 289 5.04 1.06 -9.80
N THR A 290 6.34 0.89 -9.51
CA THR A 290 6.85 -0.23 -8.71
C THR A 290 6.12 -0.34 -7.38
N LEU A 291 5.99 0.76 -6.65
CA LEU A 291 5.36 0.76 -5.34
C LEU A 291 3.86 0.44 -5.40
N ALA A 292 3.15 0.91 -6.42
CA ALA A 292 1.73 0.60 -6.60
C ALA A 292 1.50 -0.88 -6.92
N PHE A 293 2.37 -1.48 -7.74
CA PHE A 293 2.35 -2.91 -8.05
C PHE A 293 2.73 -3.78 -6.85
N ASP A 294 3.79 -3.45 -6.13
CA ASP A 294 4.26 -4.20 -4.96
C ASP A 294 3.21 -4.24 -3.84
N LEU A 295 2.47 -3.15 -3.66
CA LEU A 295 1.37 -3.06 -2.68
C LEU A 295 0.04 -3.61 -3.22
N GLY A 296 -0.06 -3.89 -4.52
CA GLY A 296 -1.29 -4.38 -5.15
C GLY A 296 -2.47 -3.40 -5.08
N ILE A 297 -2.22 -2.09 -5.12
CA ILE A 297 -3.28 -1.07 -4.99
C ILE A 297 -3.79 -0.65 -6.36
N THR A 298 -4.87 -1.30 -6.81
CA THR A 298 -5.44 -1.14 -8.16
C THR A 298 -5.64 0.32 -8.58
N GLN A 299 -6.14 1.18 -7.69
CA GLN A 299 -6.35 2.60 -7.99
C GLN A 299 -5.04 3.31 -8.38
N PHE A 300 -3.94 3.07 -7.66
CA PHE A 300 -2.65 3.67 -7.97
C PHE A 300 -2.00 3.03 -9.20
N ILE A 301 -2.21 1.74 -9.44
CA ILE A 301 -1.78 1.06 -10.68
C ILE A 301 -2.47 1.70 -11.90
N GLU A 302 -3.78 1.92 -11.83
CA GLU A 302 -4.53 2.59 -12.90
C GLU A 302 -4.07 4.02 -13.12
N LYS A 303 -3.85 4.79 -12.04
CA LYS A 303 -3.29 6.14 -12.13
C LYS A 303 -1.89 6.14 -12.74
N ALA A 304 -1.05 5.16 -12.39
CA ALA A 304 0.29 5.04 -12.95
C ALA A 304 0.24 4.87 -14.47
N HIS A 305 -0.65 4.00 -14.96
CA HIS A 305 -0.91 3.83 -16.39
C HIS A 305 -1.42 5.11 -17.06
N GLN A 306 -2.31 5.85 -16.39
CA GLN A 306 -2.81 7.15 -16.89
C GLN A 306 -1.69 8.19 -16.99
N HIS A 307 -0.83 8.30 -15.97
CA HIS A 307 0.33 9.19 -15.96
C HIS A 307 1.35 8.79 -17.02
N HIS A 308 1.54 7.49 -17.26
CA HIS A 308 2.40 6.98 -18.32
C HIS A 308 1.93 7.47 -19.70
N LYS A 309 0.62 7.47 -19.95
CA LYS A 309 0.01 7.96 -21.19
C LYS A 309 0.02 9.49 -21.32
N SER A 310 -0.15 10.22 -20.22
CA SER A 310 -0.25 11.69 -20.22
C SER A 310 1.09 12.41 -20.16
N ARG A 311 2.20 11.67 -19.97
CA ARG A 311 3.55 12.22 -19.94
C ARG A 311 3.86 13.00 -21.23
N PRO A 312 4.17 14.31 -21.14
CA PRO A 312 4.57 15.10 -22.30
C PRO A 312 5.80 14.47 -22.97
N GLY A 313 5.65 14.17 -24.26
CA GLY A 313 6.58 13.52 -25.17
C GLY A 313 7.97 13.13 -24.63
N LEU A 314 8.17 11.83 -24.42
CA LEU A 314 9.39 11.20 -24.95
C LEU A 314 9.26 11.22 -26.48
N GLY A 315 9.70 12.33 -27.09
CA GLY A 315 9.96 12.51 -28.52
C GLY A 315 8.96 11.90 -29.52
N SER A 316 8.21 12.77 -30.21
CA SER A 316 7.71 12.39 -31.53
C SER A 316 8.90 12.04 -32.44
N LEU A 317 8.77 10.92 -33.14
CA LEU A 317 9.70 10.44 -34.14
C LEU A 317 9.62 11.39 -35.34
N VAL A 318 10.55 12.35 -35.46
CA VAL A 318 10.66 13.17 -36.68
C VAL A 318 11.66 12.50 -37.60
N VAL A 319 11.16 11.75 -38.57
CA VAL A 319 11.95 11.20 -39.68
C VAL A 319 12.16 12.32 -40.70
N ASN A 320 13.40 12.79 -40.85
CA ASN A 320 13.74 13.65 -41.99
C ASN A 320 13.98 12.76 -43.22
N ALA A 321 12.97 12.65 -44.07
CA ALA A 321 12.92 11.73 -45.21
C ALA A 321 13.95 11.99 -46.32
N LYS A 322 14.74 13.08 -46.26
CA LYS A 322 15.71 13.41 -47.31
C LYS A 322 17.11 12.83 -47.12
N ASN A 323 17.54 12.58 -45.87
CA ASN A 323 18.95 12.21 -45.61
C ASN A 323 19.16 10.90 -44.83
N LEU A 324 18.11 10.14 -44.48
CA LEU A 324 18.22 8.83 -43.77
C LEU A 324 19.16 8.84 -42.55
N THR A 325 19.38 10.00 -41.93
CA THR A 325 20.17 10.11 -40.70
C THR A 325 19.23 10.12 -39.51
N VAL A 326 19.21 9.01 -38.76
CA VAL A 326 18.63 8.94 -37.42
C VAL A 326 19.64 9.51 -36.44
N THR A 327 19.45 10.77 -36.03
CA THR A 327 20.28 11.35 -34.98
C THR A 327 19.68 10.98 -33.64
N PHE A 328 20.24 9.98 -32.97
CA PHE A 328 19.88 9.67 -31.58
C PHE A 328 20.36 10.80 -30.67
N LYS A 329 19.48 11.74 -30.30
CA LYS A 329 19.72 12.65 -29.17
C LYS A 329 19.38 11.99 -27.83
N ASN A 330 19.80 10.74 -27.62
CA ASN A 330 19.39 9.99 -26.43
C ASN A 330 20.57 9.25 -25.78
N ARG A 331 20.97 9.68 -24.58
CA ARG A 331 22.00 9.07 -23.72
C ARG A 331 21.53 7.75 -23.05
N LYS A 332 20.35 7.23 -23.35
CA LYS A 332 19.76 6.05 -22.67
C LYS A 332 20.13 4.67 -23.21
N LEU A 333 20.97 4.57 -24.24
CA LEU A 333 21.55 3.28 -24.67
C LEU A 333 22.93 2.98 -24.04
N LEU A 334 23.36 3.79 -23.06
CA LEU A 334 24.59 3.57 -22.29
C LEU A 334 24.49 2.45 -21.24
N GLY A 335 23.35 1.77 -21.12
CA GLY A 335 23.11 0.75 -20.08
C GLY A 335 23.37 -0.71 -20.48
N TYR A 336 23.58 -0.99 -21.77
CA TYR A 336 23.88 -2.34 -22.25
C TYR A 336 25.28 -2.37 -22.85
N GLY A 337 26.14 -3.24 -22.32
CA GLY A 337 27.44 -3.51 -22.91
C GLY A 337 27.30 -4.28 -24.23
N GLN A 338 28.23 -4.07 -25.16
CA GLN A 338 28.25 -4.75 -26.46
C GLN A 338 28.19 -6.29 -26.34
N LYS A 339 28.72 -6.85 -25.24
CA LYS A 339 28.68 -8.29 -24.95
C LYS A 339 27.26 -8.82 -24.66
N GLU A 340 26.41 -8.02 -24.04
CA GLU A 340 25.04 -8.40 -23.67
C GLU A 340 24.11 -8.36 -24.89
N VAL A 341 24.32 -7.38 -25.77
CA VAL A 341 23.66 -7.29 -27.07
C VAL A 341 24.07 -8.47 -27.96
N ASN A 342 25.36 -8.81 -28.01
CA ASN A 342 25.85 -9.94 -28.78
C ASN A 342 25.34 -11.29 -28.24
N PHE A 343 25.18 -11.43 -26.92
CA PHE A 343 24.64 -12.64 -26.29
C PHE A 343 23.16 -12.87 -26.62
N LEU A 344 22.34 -11.81 -26.62
CA LEU A 344 20.93 -11.88 -27.02
C LEU A 344 20.77 -12.26 -28.49
N ILE A 345 21.65 -11.75 -29.36
CA ILE A 345 21.70 -12.12 -30.78
C ILE A 345 22.13 -13.59 -30.94
N LEU A 346 23.11 -14.06 -30.16
CA LEU A 346 23.58 -15.45 -30.17
C LEU A 346 22.49 -16.44 -29.70
N LEU A 347 21.71 -16.08 -28.67
CA LEU A 347 20.60 -16.89 -28.16
C LEU A 347 19.42 -16.97 -29.14
N GLY A 348 19.13 -15.87 -29.84
CA GLY A 348 18.10 -15.86 -30.89
C GLY A 348 18.46 -16.73 -32.09
N THR A 349 19.75 -16.80 -32.41
CA THR A 349 20.29 -17.49 -33.60
C THR A 349 20.81 -18.92 -33.34
N SER A 350 21.03 -19.30 -32.08
CA SER A 350 21.48 -20.65 -31.73
C SER A 350 20.40 -21.70 -31.93
N THR A 351 20.74 -22.75 -32.67
CA THR A 351 19.94 -23.97 -32.86
C THR A 351 20.26 -25.04 -31.82
N ALA A 352 21.34 -24.87 -31.05
CA ALA A 352 21.83 -25.86 -30.09
C ALA A 352 21.16 -25.78 -28.71
N VAL A 353 20.53 -24.64 -28.38
CA VAL A 353 19.83 -24.45 -27.11
C VAL A 353 18.33 -24.52 -27.35
N SER A 354 17.68 -25.54 -26.76
CA SER A 354 16.23 -25.71 -26.88
C SER A 354 15.51 -24.52 -26.25
N LYS A 355 14.92 -23.69 -27.10
CA LYS A 355 14.16 -22.51 -26.70
C LYS A 355 12.98 -22.89 -25.79
N ILE A 356 12.38 -24.07 -26.01
CA ILE A 356 11.32 -24.65 -25.17
C ILE A 356 11.81 -24.98 -23.76
N ARG A 357 13.05 -25.46 -23.60
CA ARG A 357 13.64 -25.78 -22.29
C ARG A 357 13.94 -24.50 -21.49
N VAL A 358 14.47 -23.47 -22.15
CA VAL A 358 14.67 -22.14 -21.57
C VAL A 358 13.33 -21.54 -21.14
N THR A 359 12.29 -21.64 -21.97
CA THR A 359 10.94 -21.17 -21.62
C THR A 359 10.33 -21.97 -20.46
N ARG A 360 10.56 -23.30 -20.37
CA ARG A 360 10.06 -24.10 -19.24
C ARG A 360 10.76 -23.78 -17.91
N GLU A 361 12.09 -23.60 -17.90
CA GLU A 361 12.82 -23.21 -16.69
C GLU A 361 12.45 -21.79 -16.21
N ILE A 362 12.04 -20.91 -17.13
CA ILE A 362 11.70 -19.52 -16.81
C ILE A 362 10.22 -19.36 -16.42
N PHE A 363 9.33 -20.17 -17.00
CA PHE A 363 7.88 -19.93 -16.91
C PHE A 363 7.07 -21.15 -16.45
N GLY A 364 7.69 -22.31 -16.23
CA GLY A 364 7.01 -23.58 -15.96
C GLY A 364 6.85 -23.95 -14.49
N ASP A 365 7.81 -23.62 -13.62
CA ASP A 365 7.75 -23.94 -12.19
C ASP A 365 7.40 -22.68 -11.37
N ASN A 366 6.25 -22.72 -10.70
CA ASN A 366 5.74 -21.65 -9.82
C ASN A 366 6.54 -21.49 -8.51
N PHE A 367 7.77 -21.99 -8.44
CA PHE A 367 8.71 -21.74 -7.35
C PHE A 367 10.12 -21.61 -7.92
N TYR A 368 10.53 -20.37 -8.21
CA TYR A 368 11.93 -20.06 -8.50
C TYR A 368 12.62 -19.68 -7.19
N GLU A 369 13.42 -20.59 -6.64
CA GLU A 369 14.15 -20.38 -5.38
C GLU A 369 15.41 -19.51 -5.62
N PRO A 370 15.56 -18.35 -4.95
CA PRO A 370 16.64 -17.38 -5.22
C PRO A 370 18.05 -17.90 -4.92
N THR A 371 18.17 -19.00 -4.19
CA THR A 371 19.42 -19.55 -3.68
C THR A 371 20.14 -20.47 -4.66
N TYR A 372 19.50 -20.93 -5.75
CA TYR A 372 20.07 -21.94 -6.66
C TYR A 372 20.38 -21.47 -8.08
N HIS A 373 20.05 -20.24 -8.51
CA HIS A 373 20.20 -19.83 -9.91
C HIS A 373 20.81 -18.45 -10.17
N ASP A 374 21.48 -18.33 -11.34
CA ASP A 374 22.31 -17.20 -11.77
C ASP A 374 21.51 -15.88 -11.85
N PRO A 375 21.88 -14.85 -11.07
CA PRO A 375 21.20 -13.56 -11.02
C PRO A 375 21.05 -12.82 -12.36
N LYS A 376 21.84 -13.19 -13.37
CA LYS A 376 21.81 -12.56 -14.70
C LYS A 376 20.65 -13.06 -15.54
N ILE A 377 20.25 -14.32 -15.38
CA ILE A 377 19.09 -14.90 -16.10
C ILE A 377 17.79 -14.28 -15.57
N TYR A 378 17.69 -14.10 -14.25
CA TYR A 378 16.55 -13.45 -13.60
C TYR A 378 16.24 -12.04 -14.14
N ARG A 379 17.26 -11.18 -14.29
CA ARG A 379 17.07 -9.82 -14.84
C ARG A 379 16.63 -9.83 -16.30
N LEU A 380 17.07 -10.82 -17.07
CA LEU A 380 16.74 -10.97 -18.48
C LEU A 380 15.26 -11.32 -18.68
N VAL A 381 14.73 -12.21 -17.84
CA VAL A 381 13.33 -12.66 -17.84
C VAL A 381 12.39 -11.50 -17.53
N CYS A 382 12.69 -10.73 -16.48
CA CYS A 382 11.89 -9.57 -16.10
C CYS A 382 11.85 -8.50 -17.20
N ALA A 383 12.94 -8.34 -17.96
CA ALA A 383 13.03 -7.38 -19.05
C ALA A 383 12.24 -7.81 -20.30
N VAL A 384 12.16 -9.11 -20.59
CA VAL A 384 11.41 -9.66 -21.74
C VAL A 384 9.89 -9.59 -21.50
N ASN A 385 9.44 -9.84 -20.27
CA ASN A 385 8.02 -9.71 -19.90
C ASN A 385 7.46 -8.29 -20.06
N ALA A 386 8.32 -7.28 -20.02
CA ALA A 386 7.90 -5.89 -20.20
C ALA A 386 7.62 -5.49 -21.66
N ALA A 387 7.88 -6.36 -22.65
CA ALA A 387 8.01 -5.95 -24.05
C ALA A 387 7.13 -6.66 -25.11
N ALA A 388 6.21 -7.59 -24.79
CA ALA A 388 5.41 -8.28 -25.83
C ALA A 388 3.91 -8.50 -25.49
N PRO A 389 3.00 -8.56 -26.49
CA PRO A 389 1.54 -8.54 -26.32
C PRO A 389 0.97 -9.97 -26.26
N PHE A 390 0.87 -10.52 -25.05
CA PHE A 390 0.19 -11.80 -24.81
C PHE A 390 -1.22 -11.54 -24.28
N ALA A 391 -2.20 -12.30 -24.79
CA ALA A 391 -3.55 -12.32 -24.24
C ALA A 391 -3.69 -13.46 -23.21
N LEU A 392 -4.40 -13.20 -22.13
CA LEU A 392 -4.70 -14.17 -21.08
C LEU A 392 -5.97 -14.95 -21.46
N ASN A 393 -5.92 -16.28 -21.44
CA ASN A 393 -7.13 -17.09 -21.54
C ASN A 393 -7.85 -17.18 -20.18
N ARG A 394 -9.08 -17.70 -20.17
CA ARG A 394 -9.95 -17.79 -18.98
C ARG A 394 -9.36 -18.63 -17.83
N ASN A 395 -8.28 -19.37 -18.07
CA ASN A 395 -7.61 -20.22 -17.08
C ASN A 395 -6.27 -19.62 -16.61
N GLY A 396 -5.93 -18.39 -16.99
CA GLY A 396 -4.67 -17.77 -16.55
C GLY A 396 -3.48 -17.95 -17.50
N ASN A 397 -3.64 -18.68 -18.62
CA ASN A 397 -2.53 -19.01 -19.52
C ASN A 397 -2.33 -17.93 -20.58
N TYR A 398 -1.07 -17.58 -20.86
CA TYR A 398 -0.70 -16.66 -21.93
C TYR A 398 -0.77 -17.34 -23.30
N ILE A 399 -1.46 -16.71 -24.25
CA ILE A 399 -1.55 -17.12 -25.65
C ILE A 399 -1.19 -15.96 -26.60
N LEU A 400 -0.59 -16.29 -27.74
CA LEU A 400 -0.30 -15.36 -28.83
C LEU A 400 -1.60 -14.93 -29.54
N ASN A 401 -1.76 -13.62 -29.77
CA ASN A 401 -2.94 -13.06 -30.44
C ASN A 401 -3.02 -13.54 -31.91
N PRO A 402 -4.09 -14.25 -32.34
CA PRO A 402 -4.22 -14.77 -33.70
C PRO A 402 -4.37 -13.69 -34.79
N ALA A 403 -4.69 -12.44 -34.42
CA ALA A 403 -4.93 -11.34 -35.37
C ALA A 403 -3.66 -10.64 -35.88
N THR A 404 -2.47 -11.01 -35.37
CA THR A 404 -1.22 -10.34 -35.73
C THR A 404 -0.71 -10.81 -37.10
N ARG A 405 -1.01 -10.05 -38.15
CA ARG A 405 -0.38 -10.24 -39.47
C ARG A 405 0.98 -9.52 -39.52
N MET A 406 2.06 -10.28 -39.66
CA MET A 406 3.39 -9.71 -39.96
C MET A 406 3.50 -9.43 -41.46
N ALA A 407 3.56 -8.16 -41.86
CA ALA A 407 3.92 -7.76 -43.22
C ALA A 407 5.40 -7.34 -43.26
N VAL A 408 6.17 -7.95 -44.17
CA VAL A 408 7.58 -7.62 -44.38
C VAL A 408 7.66 -6.45 -45.38
N LEU A 409 7.88 -5.24 -44.89
CA LEU A 409 8.13 -4.07 -45.73
C LEU A 409 9.63 -3.97 -46.07
N ASN A 410 9.92 -4.19 -47.36
CA ASN A 410 11.15 -3.90 -48.12
C ASN A 410 12.48 -3.90 -47.37
N THR A 411 13.24 -4.99 -47.55
CA THR A 411 14.70 -4.98 -47.35
C THR A 411 15.37 -5.58 -48.57
N ASP A 412 16.24 -4.81 -49.22
CA ASP A 412 17.03 -5.21 -50.41
C ASP A 412 18.13 -6.25 -50.11
N ASN A 413 18.00 -6.97 -48.98
CA ASN A 413 18.95 -7.98 -48.58
C ASN A 413 18.41 -9.38 -48.91
N GLU A 414 18.97 -9.95 -49.97
CA GLU A 414 18.57 -11.24 -50.55
C GLU A 414 18.60 -12.39 -49.54
N LYS A 415 19.53 -12.36 -48.58
CA LYS A 415 19.63 -13.38 -47.51
C LYS A 415 18.46 -13.30 -46.52
N ILE A 416 17.95 -12.09 -46.26
CA ILE A 416 16.81 -11.87 -45.36
C ILE A 416 15.51 -12.24 -46.07
N LYS A 417 15.37 -11.96 -47.38
CA LYS A 417 14.26 -12.45 -48.21
C LYS A 417 14.18 -13.97 -48.23
N ILE A 418 15.31 -14.66 -48.40
CA ILE A 418 15.36 -16.13 -48.41
C ILE A 418 15.02 -16.71 -47.03
N ALA A 419 15.50 -16.10 -45.93
CA ALA A 419 15.17 -16.54 -44.58
C ALA A 419 13.69 -16.31 -44.23
N ALA A 420 13.13 -15.14 -44.59
CA ALA A 420 11.72 -14.82 -44.38
C ALA A 420 10.79 -15.69 -45.24
N GLY A 421 11.18 -16.02 -46.47
CA GLY A 421 10.45 -16.96 -47.34
C GLY A 421 10.40 -18.38 -46.77
N LYS A 422 11.48 -18.86 -46.15
CA LYS A 422 11.51 -20.16 -45.45
C LYS A 422 10.62 -20.17 -44.20
N ILE A 423 10.55 -19.05 -43.49
CA ILE A 423 9.69 -18.91 -42.31
C ILE A 423 8.21 -18.86 -42.73
N ALA A 424 7.85 -18.11 -43.77
CA ALA A 424 6.48 -18.04 -44.27
C ALA A 424 5.96 -19.38 -44.86
N ALA A 425 6.84 -20.19 -45.46
CA ALA A 425 6.51 -21.52 -45.95
C ALA A 425 6.27 -22.56 -44.84
N ALA A 426 6.78 -22.31 -43.62
CA ALA A 426 6.58 -23.18 -42.46
C ALA A 426 5.27 -22.89 -41.69
N PHE A 427 4.55 -21.84 -42.09
CA PHE A 427 3.26 -21.44 -41.50
C PHE A 427 2.06 -21.65 -42.45
N LYS A 428 2.28 -22.21 -43.64
CA LYS A 428 1.26 -22.93 -44.42
C LYS A 428 1.38 -24.40 -44.08
#